data_AF-A0A183PTN9-F1
#
_entry.id   AF-A0A183PTN9-F1
#
_cell.length_a   1.000
_cell.length_b   1.000
_cell.length_c   1.000
_cell.angle_alpha   90.00
_cell.angle_beta   90.00
_cell.angle_gamma   90.00
#
_symmetry.space_group_name_H-M   'P 1'
#
loop_
_entity.id
_entity.type
_entity.pdbx_description
1 polymer ?
#
loop_
_entity_poly.entity_id
_entity_poly.type
_entity_poly.pdbx_seq_one_letter_code
_entity_poly.pdbx_strand_id
1 'polypeptide(L)'
;MVIYYCIIKGSPGTSACFLVPMATGMSLTLCLLAMKRRRPRRANFVLWSRIDQKSCFKCMLAAGLIPIPIELVTDTSNDQLCSNLNALEIALKNPAKYLLDHWPDAAQAYNVDDKSIENSTSDDIVCIFTTTNCFAPRVPDKLHAITKLCIKYGVSHLINNAYGVQSPRCMRMIESAGKLIIEHNLNTSSKFG
;
A
#
# COMPACT_ATOMS: atom_id res chain seq x y z
N MET A 1 11.76 6.61 -22.57
CA MET A 1 10.36 6.74 -23.04
C MET A 1 9.34 6.67 -21.91
N VAL A 2 9.35 5.66 -21.03
CA VAL A 2 8.32 5.51 -19.98
C VAL A 2 8.45 6.52 -18.83
N ILE A 3 9.67 6.81 -18.33
CA ILE A 3 9.87 7.87 -17.32
C ILE A 3 9.37 9.21 -17.86
N TYR A 4 9.74 9.54 -19.10
CA TYR A 4 9.29 10.76 -19.78
C TYR A 4 7.76 10.86 -19.87
N TYR A 5 7.07 9.74 -20.11
CA TYR A 5 5.62 9.68 -20.08
C TYR A 5 5.05 9.93 -18.68
N CYS A 6 5.63 9.34 -17.62
CA CYS A 6 5.25 9.62 -16.23
C CYS A 6 5.41 11.11 -15.88
N ILE A 7 6.52 11.72 -16.32
CA ILE A 7 6.80 13.15 -16.13
C ILE A 7 5.71 13.99 -16.80
N ILE A 8 5.43 13.78 -18.09
CA ILE A 8 4.40 14.52 -18.83
C ILE A 8 3.01 14.35 -18.21
N LYS A 9 2.69 13.14 -17.72
CA LYS A 9 1.39 12.84 -17.13
C LYS A 9 1.20 13.39 -15.71
N GLY A 10 2.23 14.01 -15.13
CA GLY A 10 2.12 14.76 -13.88
C GLY A 10 2.85 14.14 -12.68
N SER A 11 3.79 13.23 -12.89
CA SER A 11 4.75 12.78 -11.87
C SER A 11 6.21 13.06 -12.28
N PRO A 12 6.63 14.34 -12.30
CA PRO A 12 7.99 14.73 -12.65
C PRO A 12 9.07 14.19 -11.70
N GLY A 13 8.74 13.88 -10.45
CA GLY A 13 9.65 13.33 -9.45
C GLY A 13 9.98 11.84 -9.64
N THR A 14 9.47 11.20 -10.69
CA THR A 14 9.78 9.79 -11.00
C THR A 14 11.26 9.63 -11.35
N SER A 15 12.04 9.02 -10.46
CA SER A 15 13.49 8.83 -10.65
C SER A 15 13.85 7.66 -11.56
N ALA A 16 13.06 6.58 -11.54
CA ALA A 16 13.30 5.38 -12.32
C ALA A 16 11.99 4.69 -12.70
N CYS A 17 11.97 4.04 -13.85
CA CYS A 17 10.92 3.09 -14.22
C CYS A 17 11.47 2.09 -15.24
N PHE A 18 10.86 0.92 -15.31
CA PHE A 18 11.18 -0.08 -16.32
C PHE A 18 9.91 -0.79 -16.77
N LEU A 19 9.91 -1.29 -18.01
CA LEU A 19 8.81 -2.08 -18.55
C LEU A 19 8.98 -3.53 -18.14
N VAL A 20 7.87 -4.13 -17.71
CA VAL A 20 7.79 -5.55 -17.38
C VAL A 20 6.82 -6.18 -18.36
N PRO A 21 7.20 -7.27 -19.07
CA PRO A 21 6.32 -7.94 -20.04
C PRO A 21 5.30 -8.83 -19.32
N MET A 22 4.58 -8.25 -18.36
CA MET A 22 3.60 -8.93 -17.50
C MET A 22 2.41 -8.02 -17.25
N ALA A 23 1.24 -8.62 -17.04
CA ALA A 23 0.06 -7.90 -16.58
C ALA A 23 0.29 -7.26 -15.20
N THR A 24 -0.46 -6.19 -14.90
CA THR A 24 -0.30 -5.41 -13.66
C THR A 24 -0.26 -6.26 -12.39
N GLY A 25 -1.11 -7.29 -12.28
CA GLY A 25 -1.12 -8.21 -11.13
C GLY A 25 0.23 -8.90 -10.91
N MET A 26 0.85 -9.43 -11.96
CA MET A 26 2.14 -10.11 -11.85
C MET A 26 3.29 -9.13 -11.62
N SER A 27 3.22 -7.93 -12.21
CA SER A 27 4.16 -6.84 -11.92
C SER A 27 4.08 -6.40 -10.45
N LEU A 28 2.88 -6.39 -9.86
CA LEU A 28 2.70 -6.14 -8.43
C LEU A 28 3.27 -7.28 -7.57
N THR A 29 3.10 -8.54 -7.97
CA THR A 29 3.75 -9.68 -7.30
C THR A 29 5.28 -9.54 -7.30
N LEU A 30 5.88 -9.13 -8.43
CA LEU A 30 7.32 -8.86 -8.51
C LEU A 30 7.74 -7.77 -7.50
N CYS A 31 6.99 -6.66 -7.44
CA CYS A 31 7.24 -5.60 -6.47
C CYS A 31 7.14 -6.09 -5.01
N LEU A 32 6.11 -6.88 -4.70
CA LEU A 32 5.89 -7.45 -3.37
C LEU A 32 7.03 -8.39 -2.95
N LEU A 33 7.49 -9.27 -3.85
CA LEU A 33 8.63 -10.14 -3.59
C LEU A 33 9.92 -9.35 -3.34
N ALA A 34 10.15 -8.27 -4.11
CA ALA A 34 11.29 -7.39 -3.90
C ALA A 34 11.23 -6.65 -2.56
N MET A 35 10.05 -6.16 -2.16
CA MET A 35 9.86 -5.50 -0.86
C MET A 35 10.02 -6.48 0.31
N LYS A 36 9.46 -7.70 0.21
CA LYS A 36 9.60 -8.76 1.22
C LYS A 36 11.07 -9.05 1.53
N ARG A 37 11.94 -9.09 0.51
CA ARG A 37 13.39 -9.30 0.68
C ARG A 37 14.09 -8.18 1.48
N ARG A 38 13.52 -6.97 1.53
CA ARG A 38 14.07 -5.83 2.26
C ARG A 38 13.53 -5.71 3.70
N ARG A 39 12.59 -6.58 4.08
CA ARG A 39 11.94 -6.58 5.40
C ARG A 39 12.45 -7.77 6.22
N PRO A 40 12.23 -7.77 7.54
CA PRO A 40 12.56 -8.93 8.38
C PRO A 40 11.93 -10.21 7.85
N ARG A 41 12.56 -11.37 8.05
CA ARG A 41 12.06 -12.67 7.52
C ARG A 41 10.64 -13.01 7.98
N ARG A 42 10.24 -12.52 9.15
CA ARG A 42 8.89 -12.67 9.71
C ARG A 42 7.82 -11.85 8.99
N ALA A 43 8.21 -10.85 8.20
CA ALA A 43 7.27 -9.96 7.53
C ALA A 43 6.49 -10.70 6.43
N ASN A 44 5.20 -10.86 6.66
CA ASN A 44 4.29 -11.58 5.78
C ASN A 44 2.97 -10.83 5.55
N PHE A 45 2.66 -9.76 6.29
CA PHE A 45 1.41 -9.03 6.15
C PHE A 45 1.47 -7.94 5.09
N VAL A 46 0.36 -7.73 4.39
CA VAL A 46 0.14 -6.60 3.49
C VAL A 46 -1.15 -5.91 3.90
N LEU A 47 -1.05 -4.67 4.40
CA LEU A 47 -2.24 -3.87 4.70
C LEU A 47 -2.82 -3.36 3.39
N TRP A 48 -4.03 -3.78 3.06
CA TRP A 48 -4.62 -3.53 1.75
C TRP A 48 -5.90 -2.72 1.87
N SER A 49 -5.94 -1.53 1.27
CA SER A 49 -7.20 -0.80 1.14
C SER A 49 -8.12 -1.59 0.22
N ARG A 50 -9.22 -2.11 0.79
CA ARG A 50 -10.09 -3.07 0.11
C ARG A 50 -10.62 -2.52 -1.21
N ILE A 51 -10.57 -3.37 -2.22
CA ILE A 51 -11.20 -3.16 -3.52
C ILE A 51 -11.63 -4.52 -4.07
N ASP A 52 -12.83 -4.63 -4.63
CA ASP A 52 -13.35 -5.91 -5.14
C ASP A 52 -12.79 -6.25 -6.54
N GLN A 53 -11.46 -6.26 -6.65
CA GLN A 53 -10.73 -6.58 -7.87
C GLN A 53 -9.80 -7.77 -7.60
N LYS A 54 -10.16 -8.93 -8.18
CA LYS A 54 -9.51 -10.22 -7.90
C LYS A 54 -7.99 -10.21 -8.16
N SER A 55 -7.50 -9.41 -9.12
CA SER A 55 -6.07 -9.41 -9.45
C SER A 55 -5.21 -8.78 -8.35
N CYS A 56 -5.70 -7.76 -7.64
CA CYS A 56 -5.00 -7.15 -6.51
C CYS A 56 -4.88 -8.14 -5.36
N PHE A 57 -5.98 -8.85 -5.07
CA PHE A 57 -5.97 -9.85 -4.02
C PHE A 57 -5.04 -11.03 -4.35
N LYS A 58 -5.16 -11.57 -5.58
CA LYS A 58 -4.35 -12.70 -6.03
C LYS A 58 -2.86 -12.40 -6.11
N CYS A 59 -2.45 -11.15 -6.41
CA CYS A 59 -1.02 -10.84 -6.50
C CYS A 59 -0.30 -10.91 -5.14
N MET A 60 -1.01 -10.58 -4.05
CA MET A 60 -0.52 -10.73 -2.67
C MET A 60 -0.39 -12.21 -2.30
N LEU A 61 -1.40 -13.02 -2.61
CA LEU A 61 -1.36 -14.46 -2.37
C LEU A 61 -0.26 -15.14 -3.19
N ALA A 62 -0.10 -14.77 -4.46
CA ALA A 62 0.97 -15.28 -5.33
C ALA A 62 2.37 -14.93 -4.81
N ALA A 63 2.53 -13.85 -4.04
CA ALA A 63 3.77 -13.49 -3.37
C ALA A 63 3.99 -14.25 -2.05
N GLY A 64 3.06 -15.12 -1.64
CA GLY A 64 3.08 -15.82 -0.35
C GLY A 64 2.99 -14.84 0.82
N LEU A 65 2.10 -13.86 0.71
CA LEU A 65 1.82 -12.84 1.71
C LEU A 65 0.36 -12.93 2.18
N ILE A 66 0.13 -12.50 3.41
CA ILE A 66 -1.17 -12.48 4.07
C ILE A 66 -1.79 -11.09 3.87
N PRO A 67 -2.83 -10.96 3.03
CA PRO A 67 -3.54 -9.70 2.88
C PRO A 67 -4.39 -9.43 4.13
N ILE A 68 -4.30 -8.20 4.64
CA ILE A 68 -5.18 -7.68 5.69
C ILE A 68 -6.09 -6.63 5.04
N PRO A 69 -7.36 -6.96 4.74
CA PRO A 69 -8.28 -6.01 4.14
C PRO A 69 -8.65 -4.92 5.14
N ILE A 70 -8.42 -3.67 4.75
CA ILE A 70 -8.88 -2.48 5.47
C ILE A 70 -10.14 -1.97 4.78
N GLU A 71 -11.26 -2.04 5.51
CA GLU A 71 -12.55 -1.56 5.03
C GLU A 71 -12.54 -0.05 4.75
N LEU A 72 -13.33 0.36 3.77
CA LEU A 72 -13.47 1.75 3.37
C LEU A 72 -14.45 2.48 4.29
N VAL A 73 -14.31 3.80 4.38
CA VAL A 73 -15.26 4.67 5.09
C VAL A 73 -16.16 5.35 4.06
N THR A 74 -17.46 5.36 4.34
CA THR A 74 -18.46 6.11 3.59
C THR A 74 -18.35 7.60 3.93
N ASP A 75 -18.16 8.41 2.90
CA ASP A 75 -18.39 9.85 2.96
C ASP A 75 -19.83 10.13 2.51
N THR A 76 -20.72 10.30 3.49
CA THR A 76 -22.15 10.54 3.27
C THR A 76 -22.43 11.87 2.58
N SER A 77 -21.49 12.82 2.61
CA SER A 77 -21.67 14.11 1.95
C SER A 77 -21.52 14.04 0.43
N ASN A 78 -20.68 13.11 -0.05
CA ASN A 78 -20.31 13.00 -1.47
C ASN A 78 -20.67 11.65 -2.11
N ASP A 79 -21.33 10.76 -1.37
CA ASP A 79 -21.64 9.37 -1.78
C ASP A 79 -20.39 8.60 -2.26
N GLN A 80 -19.30 8.72 -1.49
CA GLN A 80 -17.99 8.16 -1.86
C GLN A 80 -17.50 7.15 -0.83
N LEU A 81 -16.78 6.11 -1.30
CA LEU A 81 -16.02 5.22 -0.44
C LEU A 81 -14.54 5.63 -0.44
N CYS A 82 -14.06 6.04 0.74
CA CYS A 82 -12.73 6.59 0.95
C CYS A 82 -11.84 5.67 1.82
N SER A 83 -10.52 5.87 1.74
CA SER A 83 -9.57 5.16 2.61
C SER A 83 -9.81 5.46 4.09
N ASN A 84 -9.82 4.41 4.92
CA ASN A 84 -9.91 4.50 6.37
C ASN A 84 -8.53 4.66 7.02
N LEU A 85 -8.11 5.90 7.28
CA LEU A 85 -6.80 6.16 7.89
C LEU A 85 -6.70 5.65 9.34
N ASN A 86 -7.81 5.69 10.09
CA ASN A 86 -7.84 5.26 11.48
C ASN A 86 -7.66 3.75 11.59
N ALA A 87 -8.42 2.97 10.81
CA ALA A 87 -8.27 1.51 10.77
C ALA A 87 -6.88 1.09 10.29
N LEU A 88 -6.32 1.81 9.31
CA LEU A 88 -4.98 1.57 8.80
C LEU A 88 -3.92 1.83 9.88
N GLU A 89 -4.07 2.88 10.69
CA GLU A 89 -3.17 3.15 11.82
C GLU A 89 -3.30 2.12 12.96
N ILE A 90 -4.51 1.62 13.22
CA ILE A 90 -4.72 0.51 14.18
C ILE A 90 -4.02 -0.75 13.68
N ALA A 91 -4.22 -1.11 12.41
CA ALA A 91 -3.60 -2.28 11.79
C ALA A 91 -2.07 -2.17 11.71
N LEU A 92 -1.53 -0.95 11.53
CA LEU A 92 -0.09 -0.70 11.55
C LEU A 92 0.55 -0.99 12.93
N LYS A 93 -0.19 -0.74 14.02
CA LYS A 93 0.31 -0.97 15.38
C LYS A 93 0.37 -2.46 15.73
N ASN A 94 -0.67 -3.21 15.37
CA ASN A 94 -0.71 -4.66 15.59
C ASN A 94 -1.50 -5.33 14.45
N PRO A 95 -0.84 -5.78 13.37
CA PRO A 95 -1.50 -6.34 12.22
C PRO A 95 -2.15 -7.71 12.52
N ALA A 96 -1.51 -8.56 13.33
CA ALA A 96 -2.06 -9.86 13.71
C ALA A 96 -3.39 -9.72 14.47
N LYS A 97 -3.43 -8.85 15.47
CA LYS A 97 -4.66 -8.55 16.22
C LYS A 97 -5.75 -7.99 15.32
N TYR A 98 -5.41 -7.02 14.47
CA TYR A 98 -6.38 -6.43 13.56
C TYR A 98 -7.01 -7.49 12.64
N LEU A 99 -6.20 -8.40 12.10
CA LEU A 99 -6.69 -9.49 11.26
C LEU A 99 -7.62 -10.43 12.04
N LEU A 100 -7.27 -10.80 13.28
CA LEU A 100 -8.12 -11.66 14.12
C LEU A 100 -9.47 -11.00 14.45
N ASP A 101 -9.44 -9.73 14.86
CA ASP A 101 -10.63 -8.99 15.29
C ASP A 101 -11.63 -8.76 14.15
N HIS A 102 -11.15 -8.57 12.91
CA HIS A 102 -12.00 -8.20 11.77
C HIS A 102 -12.24 -9.36 10.79
N TRP A 103 -11.34 -10.33 10.73
CA TRP A 103 -11.35 -11.43 9.76
C TRP A 103 -10.94 -12.77 10.42
N PRO A 104 -11.72 -13.28 11.39
CA PRO A 104 -11.34 -14.45 12.19
C PRO A 104 -11.12 -15.71 11.33
N ASP A 105 -11.95 -15.93 10.30
CA ASP A 105 -11.81 -17.07 9.40
C ASP A 105 -10.48 -17.01 8.61
N ALA A 106 -10.07 -15.81 8.20
CA ALA A 106 -8.80 -15.61 7.51
C ALA A 106 -7.63 -15.78 8.48
N ALA A 107 -7.73 -15.23 9.69
CA ALA A 107 -6.72 -15.42 10.74
C ALA A 107 -6.50 -16.91 11.02
N GLN A 108 -7.58 -17.69 11.16
CA GLN A 108 -7.52 -19.13 11.33
C GLN A 108 -6.86 -19.84 10.13
N ALA A 109 -7.24 -19.48 8.90
CA ALA A 109 -6.66 -20.08 7.70
C ALA A 109 -5.15 -19.84 7.57
N TYR A 110 -4.63 -18.73 8.13
CA TYR A 110 -3.21 -18.42 8.15
C TYR A 110 -2.50 -18.79 9.47
N ASN A 111 -3.17 -19.50 10.38
CA ASN A 111 -2.67 -19.87 11.71
C ASN A 111 -2.17 -18.66 12.54
N VAL A 112 -2.87 -17.54 12.45
CA VAL A 112 -2.63 -16.38 13.31
C VAL A 112 -3.33 -16.61 14.64
N ASP A 113 -2.54 -16.92 15.67
CA ASP A 113 -2.98 -17.29 17.03
C ASP A 113 -2.68 -16.19 18.07
N ASP A 114 -3.11 -16.39 19.31
CA ASP A 114 -2.88 -15.43 20.42
C ASP A 114 -1.38 -15.15 20.64
N LYS A 115 -0.51 -16.13 20.41
CA LYS A 115 0.95 -15.94 20.50
C LYS A 115 1.48 -15.00 19.43
N SER A 116 0.90 -15.05 18.23
CA SER A 116 1.23 -14.13 17.14
C SER A 116 0.87 -12.69 17.49
N ILE A 117 -0.15 -12.46 18.32
CA ILE A 117 -0.62 -11.13 18.72
C ILE A 117 0.36 -10.42 19.65
N GLU A 118 0.90 -11.13 20.64
CA GLU A 118 1.73 -10.53 21.70
C GLU A 118 2.97 -9.81 21.16
N ASN A 119 3.52 -10.28 20.04
CA ASN A 119 4.75 -9.75 19.45
C ASN A 119 4.56 -9.07 18.09
N SER A 120 3.31 -8.92 17.63
CA SER A 120 3.05 -8.38 16.31
C SER A 120 3.19 -6.87 16.27
N THR A 121 4.02 -6.37 15.36
CA THR A 121 4.29 -4.94 15.19
C THR A 121 4.30 -4.55 13.71
N SER A 122 4.56 -3.27 13.43
CA SER A 122 4.71 -2.79 12.06
C SER A 122 5.83 -3.51 11.28
N ASP A 123 6.80 -4.13 11.94
CA ASP A 123 7.89 -4.89 11.31
C ASP A 123 7.42 -6.15 10.57
N ASP A 124 6.26 -6.69 10.95
CA ASP A 124 5.68 -7.86 10.28
C ASP A 124 4.97 -7.47 8.96
N ILE A 125 4.84 -6.17 8.70
CA ILE A 125 4.17 -5.63 7.52
C ILE A 125 5.19 -5.41 6.41
N VAL A 126 4.95 -5.99 5.24
CA VAL A 126 5.76 -5.78 4.05
C VAL A 126 5.52 -4.40 3.47
N CYS A 127 4.25 -4.06 3.23
CA CYS A 127 3.86 -2.76 2.72
C CYS A 127 2.39 -2.45 3.01
N ILE A 128 2.05 -1.17 2.87
CA ILE A 128 0.68 -0.72 2.65
C ILE A 128 0.41 -0.72 1.15
N PHE A 129 -0.66 -1.38 0.73
CA PHE A 129 -1.08 -1.53 -0.64
C PHE A 129 -2.33 -0.67 -0.90
N THR A 130 -2.16 0.39 -1.70
CA THR A 130 -3.24 1.32 -2.06
C THR A 130 -3.59 1.22 -3.54
N THR A 131 -4.72 1.79 -3.92
CA THR A 131 -5.23 1.85 -5.28
C THR A 131 -5.66 3.26 -5.64
N THR A 132 -5.20 3.73 -6.81
CA THR A 132 -5.60 5.03 -7.36
C THR A 132 -6.90 4.90 -8.14
N ASN A 133 -6.84 4.55 -9.43
CA ASN A 133 -8.03 4.45 -10.26
C ASN A 133 -8.85 3.20 -9.89
N CYS A 134 -10.15 3.38 -9.65
CA CYS A 134 -11.07 2.33 -9.21
C CYS A 134 -12.49 2.62 -9.71
N PHE A 135 -13.37 1.62 -9.64
CA PHE A 135 -14.78 1.79 -9.97
C PHE A 135 -15.49 2.58 -8.86
N ALA A 136 -16.35 3.53 -9.27
CA ALA A 136 -17.24 4.24 -8.36
C ALA A 136 -18.15 3.23 -7.62
N PRO A 137 -18.59 3.50 -6.37
CA PRO A 137 -18.43 4.76 -5.61
C PRO A 137 -17.08 4.92 -4.90
N ARG A 138 -16.15 3.98 -5.05
CA ARG A 138 -14.80 4.12 -4.49
C ARG A 138 -14.02 5.22 -5.21
N VAL A 139 -13.33 6.03 -4.42
CA VAL A 139 -12.40 7.05 -4.92
C VAL A 139 -10.95 6.63 -4.74
N PRO A 140 -10.00 7.26 -5.47
CA PRO A 140 -8.58 7.03 -5.25
C PRO A 140 -8.17 7.21 -3.80
N ASP A 141 -7.28 6.34 -3.33
CA ASP A 141 -6.83 6.38 -1.95
C ASP A 141 -6.16 7.70 -1.59
N LYS A 142 -6.22 8.07 -0.31
CA LYS A 142 -5.59 9.29 0.25
C LYS A 142 -4.06 9.14 0.33
N LEU A 143 -3.40 9.00 -0.83
CA LEU A 143 -1.98 8.61 -0.96
C LEU A 143 -1.03 9.44 -0.10
N HIS A 144 -1.20 10.75 -0.08
CA HIS A 144 -0.35 11.66 0.71
C HIS A 144 -0.46 11.36 2.22
N ALA A 145 -1.69 11.18 2.73
CA ALA A 145 -1.92 10.89 4.14
C ALA A 145 -1.42 9.47 4.53
N ILE A 146 -1.67 8.48 3.67
CA ILE A 146 -1.18 7.12 3.87
C ILE A 146 0.35 7.08 3.84
N THR A 147 0.99 7.85 2.96
CA THR A 147 2.47 7.94 2.90
C THR A 147 3.06 8.54 4.18
N LYS A 148 2.39 9.50 4.82
CA LYS A 148 2.79 10.00 6.14
C LYS A 148 2.76 8.89 7.20
N LEU A 149 1.76 8.01 7.18
CA LEU A 149 1.71 6.84 8.05
C LEU A 149 2.83 5.85 7.73
N CYS A 150 3.09 5.56 6.45
CA CYS A 150 4.21 4.72 6.00
C CYS A 150 5.55 5.22 6.56
N ILE A 151 5.82 6.53 6.45
CA ILE A 151 7.03 7.16 7.00
C ILE A 151 7.07 7.03 8.52
N LYS A 152 5.97 7.35 9.22
CA LYS A 152 5.86 7.28 10.68
C LYS A 152 6.18 5.88 11.25
N TYR A 153 5.73 4.83 10.56
CA TYR A 153 5.85 3.45 11.03
C TYR A 153 6.98 2.65 10.34
N GLY A 154 7.74 3.27 9.43
CA GLY A 154 8.83 2.60 8.72
C GLY A 154 8.37 1.50 7.75
N VAL A 155 7.17 1.63 7.17
CA VAL A 155 6.56 0.63 6.27
C VAL A 155 6.59 1.13 4.82
N SER A 156 6.81 0.25 3.86
CA SER A 156 6.82 0.61 2.43
C SER A 156 5.40 0.90 1.92
N HIS A 157 5.29 1.78 0.91
CA HIS A 157 4.02 2.09 0.25
C HIS A 157 4.03 1.57 -1.20
N LEU A 158 3.14 0.63 -1.52
CA LEU A 158 2.92 0.13 -2.88
C LEU A 158 1.59 0.65 -3.41
N ILE A 159 1.63 1.35 -4.56
CA ILE A 159 0.45 1.96 -5.17
C ILE A 159 0.10 1.17 -6.44
N ASN A 160 -1.08 0.56 -6.46
CA ASN A 160 -1.68 0.06 -7.67
C ASN A 160 -2.21 1.22 -8.52
N ASN A 161 -1.52 1.50 -9.61
CA ASN A 161 -1.83 2.54 -10.59
C ASN A 161 -2.28 1.98 -11.95
N ALA A 162 -2.91 0.80 -11.97
CA ALA A 162 -3.23 0.02 -13.20
C ALA A 162 -3.78 0.86 -14.37
N TYR A 163 -4.73 1.76 -14.09
CA TYR A 163 -5.34 2.65 -15.09
C TYR A 163 -5.19 4.14 -14.74
N GLY A 164 -4.35 4.50 -13.77
CA GLY A 164 -4.26 5.88 -13.29
C GLY A 164 -3.26 6.74 -14.07
N VAL A 165 -2.37 6.13 -14.87
CA VAL A 165 -1.38 6.87 -15.69
C VAL A 165 -2.05 7.81 -16.70
N GLN A 166 -3.24 7.46 -17.19
CA GLN A 166 -4.02 8.31 -18.08
C GLN A 166 -4.68 9.51 -17.38
N SER A 167 -4.73 9.52 -16.04
CA SER A 167 -5.38 10.55 -15.23
C SER A 167 -4.32 11.49 -14.61
N PRO A 168 -4.24 12.76 -15.06
CA PRO A 168 -3.34 13.73 -14.45
C PRO A 168 -3.61 13.94 -12.95
N ARG A 169 -4.87 13.74 -12.51
CA ARG A 169 -5.23 13.78 -11.09
C ARG A 169 -4.53 12.67 -10.30
N CYS A 170 -4.60 11.42 -10.76
CA CYS A 170 -3.95 10.29 -10.08
C CYS A 170 -2.43 10.47 -10.06
N MET A 171 -1.84 10.90 -11.17
CA MET A 171 -0.39 11.13 -11.27
C MET A 171 0.09 12.24 -10.34
N ARG A 172 -0.66 13.35 -10.21
CA ARG A 172 -0.34 14.41 -9.23
C ARG A 172 -0.47 13.93 -7.78
N MET A 173 -1.39 13.02 -7.48
CA MET A 173 -1.49 12.41 -6.15
C MET A 173 -0.27 11.54 -5.84
N ILE A 174 0.20 10.75 -6.81
CA ILE A 174 1.44 9.97 -6.70
C ILE A 174 2.65 10.89 -6.52
N GLU A 175 2.74 11.96 -7.30
CA GLU A 175 3.81 12.96 -7.19
C GLU A 175 3.86 13.58 -5.79
N SER A 176 2.69 13.99 -5.27
CA SER A 176 2.59 14.55 -3.92
C SER A 176 3.05 13.57 -2.84
N ALA A 177 2.77 12.27 -3.00
CA ALA A 177 3.28 11.23 -2.11
C ALA A 177 4.80 11.03 -2.26
N GLY A 178 5.32 11.03 -3.49
CA GLY A 178 6.75 10.88 -3.76
C GLY A 178 7.60 12.01 -3.16
N LYS A 179 7.12 13.25 -3.24
CA LYS A 179 7.79 14.42 -2.63
C LYS A 179 7.98 14.27 -1.12
N LEU A 180 6.97 13.77 -0.41
CA LEU A 180 7.08 13.52 1.04
C LEU A 180 8.24 12.57 1.38
N ILE A 181 8.45 11.53 0.57
CA ILE A 181 9.52 10.55 0.80
C ILE A 181 10.89 11.20 0.56
N ILE A 182 11.02 11.99 -0.51
CA ILE A 182 12.26 12.71 -0.83
C ILE A 182 12.59 13.71 0.28
N GLU A 183 11.62 14.53 0.69
CA GLU A 183 11.78 15.51 1.78
C GLU A 183 12.18 14.82 3.09
N HIS A 184 11.54 13.70 3.43
CA HIS A 184 11.90 12.92 4.61
C HIS A 184 13.35 12.41 4.54
N ASN A 185 13.76 11.84 3.40
CA ASN A 185 15.12 11.31 3.22
C ASN A 185 16.20 12.39 3.26
N LEU A 186 15.91 13.59 2.75
CA LEU A 186 16.82 14.75 2.84
C LEU A 186 16.99 15.19 4.30
N ASN A 187 15.88 15.30 5.03
CA ASN A 187 15.89 15.72 6.43
C ASN A 187 16.52 14.70 7.39
N THR A 188 16.47 13.41 7.06
CA THR A 188 17.18 12.38 7.83
C THR A 188 18.67 12.41 7.52
N SER A 189 19.05 12.53 6.26
CA SER A 189 20.46 12.60 5.85
C SER A 189 21.18 13.82 6.45
N SER A 190 20.51 14.97 6.56
CA SER A 190 21.08 16.18 7.16
C SER A 190 21.24 16.12 8.68
N LYS A 191 20.66 15.13 9.38
CA LYS A 191 20.82 14.95 10.83
C LYS A 191 22.02 14.06 11.21
N PHE A 192 22.61 13.37 10.24
CA PHE A 192 23.71 12.44 10.44
C PHE A 192 25.02 12.89 9.75
N GLY A 193 25.04 14.07 9.12
CA GLY A 193 26.23 14.73 8.60
C GLY A 193 26.54 15.98 9.41
#